data_AF-A0A528V292-F1
#
_entry.id   AF-A0A528V292-F1
#
_cell.length_a   1.000
_cell.length_b   1.000
_cell.length_c   1.000
_cell.angle_alpha   90.00
_cell.angle_beta   90.00
_cell.angle_gamma   90.00
#
_symmetry.space_group_name_H-M   'P 1'
#
loop_
_entity.id
_entity.type
_entity.pdbx_description
1 polymer ?
#
loop_
_entity_poly.entity_id
_entity_poly.type
_entity_poly.pdbx_seq_one_letter_code
_entity_poly.pdbx_strand_id
1 'polypeptide(L)' 'PCAHHGRTPPCASALVNAGVARVVGAASDPDPRVSGNGYAILRAAGVEVVEKVLVAEAAEQMAGYLIRSLKKRPEVIL' A
#
# COMPACT_ATOMS: atom_id res chain seq x y z
N PRO A 1 -3.20 -0.23 -0.19
CA PRO A 1 -4.31 0.38 0.60
C PRO A 1 -4.16 0.04 2.08
N CYS A 2 -4.30 1.01 2.99
CA CYS A 2 -4.21 0.72 4.43
C CYS A 2 -5.39 -0.17 4.90
N ALA A 3 -5.11 -1.02 5.88
CA ALA A 3 -6.04 -2.05 6.36
C ALA A 3 -6.39 -1.93 7.85
N HIS A 4 -5.74 -1.02 8.57
CA HIS A 4 -5.97 -0.81 10.00
C HIS A 4 -6.71 0.51 10.23
N HIS A 5 -7.47 0.57 11.34
CA HIS A 5 -8.12 1.79 11.77
C HIS A 5 -7.10 2.65 12.54
N GLY A 6 -6.67 3.76 11.91
CA GLY A 6 -5.77 4.74 12.51
C GLY A 6 -6.55 5.95 12.99
N ARG A 7 -6.11 7.14 12.56
CA ARG A 7 -6.87 8.39 12.74
C ARG A 7 -8.14 8.44 11.88
N THR A 8 -8.14 7.71 10.76
CA THR A 8 -9.26 7.62 9.82
C THR A 8 -9.56 6.15 9.50
N PRO A 9 -10.77 5.85 8.99
CA PRO A 9 -11.11 4.50 8.53
C PRO A 9 -10.19 3.97 7.42
N PRO A 10 -10.01 2.64 7.31
CA PRO A 10 -9.10 2.04 6.34
C PRO A 10 -9.57 2.20 4.89
N CYS A 11 -8.63 2.55 4.01
CA CYS A 11 -8.90 2.72 2.59
C CYS A 11 -9.36 1.42 1.91
N ALA A 12 -8.88 0.24 2.35
CA ALA A 12 -9.31 -1.03 1.78
C ALA A 12 -10.83 -1.22 1.89
N SER A 13 -11.41 -0.95 3.06
CA SER A 13 -12.87 -1.03 3.27
C SER A 13 -13.61 0.05 2.48
N ALA A 14 -13.06 1.25 2.38
CA ALA A 14 -13.67 2.32 1.57
C ALA A 14 -13.76 1.94 0.09
N LEU A 15 -12.70 1.33 -0.46
CA LEU A 15 -12.67 0.86 -1.85
C LEU A 15 -13.68 -0.26 -2.09
N VAL A 16 -13.78 -1.24 -1.17
CA VAL A 16 -14.81 -2.29 -1.23
C VAL A 16 -16.21 -1.68 -1.24
N ASN A 17 -16.49 -0.76 -0.32
CA ASN A 17 -17.79 -0.10 -0.21
C ASN A 17 -18.14 0.76 -1.43
N ALA A 18 -17.12 1.31 -2.10
CA ALA A 18 -17.31 2.06 -3.34
C ALA A 18 -17.62 1.16 -4.55
N GLY A 19 -17.51 -0.16 -4.42
CA GLY A 19 -17.84 -1.12 -5.48
C GLY A 19 -16.84 -1.11 -6.64
N VAL A 20 -15.57 -0.80 -6.39
CA VAL A 20 -14.54 -0.83 -7.45
C VAL A 20 -14.30 -2.27 -7.92
N ALA A 21 -14.23 -2.48 -9.23
CA ALA A 21 -13.99 -3.81 -9.81
C ALA A 21 -12.51 -4.23 -9.78
N ARG A 22 -11.59 -3.26 -9.85
CA ARG A 22 -10.15 -3.50 -10.00
C ARG A 22 -9.31 -2.47 -9.27
N VAL A 23 -8.27 -2.92 -8.59
CA VAL A 23 -7.25 -2.09 -7.94
C VAL A 23 -5.88 -2.48 -8.47
N VAL A 24 -5.11 -1.48 -8.90
CA VAL A 24 -3.72 -1.65 -9.35
C VAL A 24 -2.81 -0.95 -8.34
N GLY A 25 -1.91 -1.72 -7.73
CA GLY A 25 -1.00 -1.24 -6.70
C GLY A 25 0.44 -1.30 -7.15
N ALA A 26 1.17 -0.19 -7.03
CA ALA A 26 2.57 -0.12 -7.44
C ALA A 26 3.52 -0.75 -6.43
N ALA A 27 3.26 -0.56 -5.14
CA ALA A 27 4.10 -1.04 -4.06
C ALA A 27 3.28 -1.74 -2.97
N SER A 28 3.96 -2.58 -2.20
CA SER A 28 3.46 -3.15 -0.96
C SER A 28 4.06 -2.37 0.21
N ASP A 29 3.28 -2.14 1.26
CA ASP A 29 3.77 -1.46 2.46
C ASP A 29 4.80 -2.35 3.18
N PRO A 30 6.02 -1.86 3.47
CA PRO A 30 7.01 -2.61 4.25
C PRO A 30 6.65 -2.73 5.74
N ASP A 31 5.64 -2.00 6.24
CA ASP A 31 5.18 -2.14 7.62
C ASP A 31 4.51 -3.51 7.83
N PRO A 32 5.05 -4.38 8.72
CA PRO A 32 4.51 -5.71 8.94
C PRO A 32 3.06 -5.71 9.47
N ARG A 33 2.59 -4.60 10.06
CA ARG A 33 1.21 -4.45 10.53
C ARG A 33 0.21 -4.32 9.39
N VAL A 34 0.67 -3.94 8.20
CA VAL A 34 -0.19 -3.58 7.05
C VAL A 34 0.11 -4.43 5.82
N SER A 35 1.33 -4.94 5.70
CA SER A 35 1.82 -5.62 4.51
C SER A 35 0.86 -6.71 4.05
N GLY A 36 0.26 -6.52 2.87
CA GLY A 36 -0.65 -7.48 2.23
C GLY A 36 -2.10 -7.46 2.74
N ASN A 37 -2.38 -7.02 3.97
CA ASN A 37 -3.73 -7.07 4.56
C ASN A 37 -4.77 -6.29 3.74
N GLY A 38 -4.40 -5.14 3.20
CA GLY A 38 -5.32 -4.33 2.38
C GLY A 38 -5.69 -5.01 1.07
N TYR A 39 -4.75 -5.69 0.43
CA TYR A 39 -5.01 -6.46 -0.79
C TYR A 39 -5.78 -7.75 -0.49
N ALA A 40 -5.55 -8.37 0.67
CA ALA A 40 -6.34 -9.51 1.12
C ALA A 40 -7.82 -9.14 1.31
N ILE A 41 -8.13 -8.01 1.95
CA ILE A 41 -9.50 -7.49 2.10
C ILE A 41 -10.17 -7.29 0.74
N LEU A 42 -9.46 -6.66 -0.21
CA LEU A 42 -9.98 -6.41 -1.55
C LEU A 42 -10.29 -7.71 -2.30
N ARG A 43 -9.36 -8.67 -2.28
CA ARG A 43 -9.55 -9.99 -2.91
C ARG A 43 -10.71 -10.76 -2.29
N ALA A 44 -10.85 -10.73 -0.96
CA ALA A 44 -11.95 -11.39 -0.26
C ALA A 44 -13.32 -10.79 -0.64
N ALA A 45 -13.37 -9.52 -1.01
CA ALA A 45 -14.56 -8.85 -1.52
C ALA A 45 -14.78 -9.01 -3.03
N GLY A 46 -13.97 -9.83 -3.72
CA GLY A 46 -14.09 -10.08 -5.16
C GLY A 46 -13.48 -9.00 -6.06
N VAL A 47 -12.71 -8.06 -5.51
CA VAL A 47 -12.00 -7.04 -6.29
C VAL A 47 -10.75 -7.64 -6.93
N GLU A 48 -10.55 -7.43 -8.23
CA GLU A 48 -9.32 -7.81 -8.91
C GLU A 48 -8.15 -6.95 -8.39
N VAL A 49 -7.05 -7.58 -7.97
CA VAL A 49 -5.87 -6.88 -7.47
C VAL A 49 -4.64 -7.23 -8.29
N VAL A 50 -4.08 -6.24 -8.96
CA VAL A 50 -2.77 -6.33 -9.63
C VAL A 50 -1.73 -5.59 -8.79
N GLU A 51 -0.65 -6.28 -8.43
CA GLU A 51 0.42 -5.73 -7.60
C GLU A 51 1.70 -5.52 -8.41
N LYS A 52 2.61 -4.71 -7.88
CA LYS A 52 3.98 -4.52 -8.40
C LYS A 52 4.03 -3.90 -9.80
N VAL A 53 3.13 -2.98 -10.10
CA VAL A 53 3.15 -2.20 -11.36
C VAL A 53 4.02 -0.96 -11.19
N LEU A 54 5.04 -0.77 -12.03
CA LEU A 54 5.98 0.38 -11.93
C LEU A 54 6.64 0.49 -10.54
N VAL A 55 7.15 -0.64 -10.01
CA VAL A 55 7.75 -0.70 -8.67
C VAL A 55 8.93 0.25 -8.54
N ALA A 56 9.75 0.39 -9.58
CA ALA A 56 10.98 1.18 -9.53
C ALA A 56 10.65 2.67 -9.36
N GLU A 57 9.72 3.17 -10.16
CA GLU A 57 9.25 4.55 -10.15
C GLU A 57 8.55 4.88 -8.83
N ALA A 58 7.69 3.97 -8.35
CA ALA A 58 7.04 4.13 -7.06
C ALA A 58 8.03 4.10 -5.90
N ALA A 59 9.09 3.28 -5.98
CA ALA A 59 10.12 3.21 -4.96
C ALA A 59 10.98 4.49 -4.91
N GLU A 60 11.27 5.08 -6.08
CA GLU A 60 11.95 6.38 -6.18
C GLU A 60 11.08 7.49 -5.56
N GLN A 61 9.80 7.59 -5.92
CA GLN A 61 8.90 8.59 -5.38
C GLN A 61 8.71 8.49 -3.86
N MET A 62 8.82 7.27 -3.30
CA MET A 62 8.68 7.00 -1.86
C MET A 62 10.02 6.75 -1.15
N ALA A 63 11.16 7.09 -1.77
CA ALA A 63 12.49 6.71 -1.28
C ALA A 63 12.71 7.10 0.19
N GLY A 64 12.35 8.33 0.60
CA GLY A 64 12.43 8.77 1.99
C GLY A 64 11.67 7.88 2.98
N TYR A 65 10.44 7.47 2.65
CA TYR A 65 9.66 6.55 3.49
C TYR A 65 10.28 5.16 3.52
N LEU A 66 10.60 4.59 2.35
CA LEU A 66 11.11 3.23 2.24
C LEU A 66 12.48 3.08 2.90
N ILE A 67 13.40 4.05 2.72
CA ILE A 67 14.72 4.03 3.36
C ILE A 67 14.58 4.13 4.88
N ARG A 68 13.71 5.01 5.39
CA ARG A 68 13.42 5.09 6.83
C ARG A 68 12.84 3.79 7.37
N SER A 69 11.86 3.22 6.68
CA SER A 69 11.14 2.05 7.16
C SER A 69 11.98 0.77 7.10
N LEU A 70 12.73 0.57 6.02
CA LEU A 70 13.53 -0.64 5.78
C LEU A 70 14.94 -0.54 6.39
N LYS A 71 15.63 0.59 6.20
CA LYS A 71 17.05 0.76 6.58
C LYS A 71 17.25 1.52 7.90
N LYS A 72 16.17 2.01 8.52
CA LYS A 72 16.19 2.76 9.81
C LYS A 72 17.08 4.01 9.79
N ARG A 73 17.18 4.66 8.63
CA ARG A 73 17.88 5.94 8.44
C ARG A 73 17.13 6.82 7.43
N PRO A 74 17.35 8.14 7.37
CA PRO A 74 16.71 8.97 6.35
C PRO A 74 17.35 8.78 4.96
N GLU A 75 16.60 9.17 3.94
CA GLU A 75 17.15 9.57 2.65
C GLU A 75 17.86 10.93 2.81
N VAL A 76 18.97 11.12 2.11
CA VAL A 76 19.76 12.36 2.13
C VAL A 76 19.92 12.83 0.69
N ILE A 77 19.54 14.08 0.42
CA ILE A 77 19.69 14.78 -0.85
C ILE A 77 20.65 15.95 -0.59
N LEU A 78 21.65 16.13 -1.45
CA LEU A 78 22.67 17.19 -1.36
C LEU A 78 22.46 18.25 -2.44
#